data_AF-A0A227KTC2-F1
#
_entry.id   AF-A0A227KTC2-F1
#
_cell.length_a   1.000
_cell.length_b   1.000
_cell.length_c   1.000
_cell.angle_alpha   90.00
_cell.angle_beta   90.00
_cell.angle_gamma   90.00
#
_symmetry.space_group_name_H-M   'P 1'
#
loop_
_entity.id
_entity.type
_entity.pdbx_description
1 polymer ?
#
loop_
_entity_poly.entity_id
_entity_poly.type
_entity_poly.pdbx_seq_one_letter_code
_entity_poly.pdbx_strand_id
1 'polypeptide(L)' 'MVTPTELRCGCSRFCAIAQEKLNINIYRGGDIVLFISKSSAICKLVCADAKGTSMLTRTLLAGRFEKML' A
#
# COMPACT_ATOMS: atom_id res chain seq x y z
N MET A 1 3.57 -9.64 -10.43
CA MET A 1 3.25 -8.34 -11.04
C MET A 1 1.87 -7.93 -10.53
N VAL A 2 1.76 -6.85 -9.76
CA VAL A 2 0.46 -6.35 -9.25
C VAL A 2 -0.20 -5.53 -10.36
N THR A 3 -1.46 -5.84 -10.70
CA THR A 3 -2.17 -5.20 -11.81
C THR A 3 -2.90 -3.94 -11.34
N PRO A 4 -3.24 -2.99 -12.24
CA PRO A 4 -3.96 -1.77 -11.87
C PRO A 4 -5.32 -2.03 -11.18
N THR A 5 -5.96 -3.17 -11.44
CA THR A 5 -7.22 -3.57 -10.81
C THR A 5 -7.06 -3.89 -9.32
N GLU A 6 -5.94 -4.52 -8.93
CA GLU A 6 -5.59 -4.80 -7.53
C GLU A 6 -5.46 -3.50 -6.72
N LEU A 7 -5.09 -2.40 -7.38
CA LEU A 7 -5.02 -1.09 -6.75
C LEU A 7 -6.39 -0.45 -6.48
N ARG A 8 -7.52 -1.05 -6.87
CA ARG A 8 -8.88 -0.61 -6.47
C ARG A 8 -9.46 -1.43 -5.33
N CYS A 9 -8.79 -2.51 -4.94
CA CYS A 9 -9.28 -3.40 -3.89
C CYS A 9 -9.23 -2.73 -2.51
N GLY A 10 -9.97 -3.30 -1.56
CA GLY A 10 -9.95 -2.90 -0.16
C GLY A 10 -8.65 -3.33 0.54
N CYS A 11 -8.49 -2.84 1.76
CA CYS A 11 -7.30 -3.05 2.60
C CYS A 11 -6.88 -4.53 2.73
N SER A 12 -7.85 -5.45 2.88
CA SER A 12 -7.62 -6.90 3.03
C SER A 12 -6.83 -7.52 1.88
N ARG A 13 -7.08 -7.09 0.63
CA ARG A 13 -6.38 -7.63 -0.53
C ARG A 13 -4.91 -7.22 -0.55
N PHE A 14 -4.59 -6.00 -0.15
CA PHE A 14 -3.20 -5.55 -0.03
C PHE A 14 -2.45 -6.28 1.07
N CYS A 15 -3.09 -6.52 2.22
CA CYS A 15 -2.51 -7.32 3.29
C CYS A 15 -2.19 -8.75 2.79
N ALA A 16 -3.12 -9.37 2.04
CA ALA A 16 -2.88 -10.67 1.43
C ALA A 16 -1.70 -10.66 0.45
N ILE A 17 -1.61 -9.65 -0.43
CA ILE A 17 -0.49 -9.50 -1.37
C ILE A 17 0.85 -9.33 -0.62
N ALA A 18 0.89 -8.51 0.44
CA ALA A 18 2.08 -8.32 1.24
C ALA A 18 2.54 -9.63 1.89
N GLN A 19 1.61 -10.42 2.42
CA GLN A 19 1.91 -11.73 2.98
C GLN A 19 2.39 -12.71 1.91
N GLU A 20 1.69 -12.82 0.78
CA GLU A 20 1.99 -13.79 -0.29
C GLU A 20 3.30 -13.49 -1.03
N LYS A 21 3.62 -12.20 -1.23
CA LYS A 21 4.75 -11.79 -2.09
C LYS A 21 5.98 -11.37 -1.32
N LEU A 22 5.82 -10.83 -0.12
CA LEU A 22 6.91 -10.28 0.68
C LEU A 22 7.05 -11.00 2.03
N ASN A 23 6.15 -11.93 2.36
CA ASN A 23 6.06 -12.57 3.68
C ASN A 23 5.92 -11.55 4.83
N ILE A 24 5.30 -10.39 4.54
CA ILE A 24 5.05 -9.34 5.52
C ILE A 24 3.63 -9.48 6.06
N ASN A 25 3.53 -9.74 7.36
CA ASN A 25 2.25 -9.74 8.06
C ASN A 25 1.96 -8.34 8.63
N ILE A 26 1.27 -7.51 7.84
CA ILE A 26 0.93 -6.13 8.21
C ILE A 26 0.20 -6.05 9.55
N TYR A 27 -0.62 -7.05 9.91
CA TYR A 27 -1.39 -7.06 11.15
C TYR A 27 -0.53 -7.14 12.42
N ARG A 28 0.77 -7.46 12.30
CA ARG A 28 1.71 -7.38 13.44
C ARG A 28 2.07 -5.94 13.81
N GLY A 29 1.76 -4.97 12.96
CA GLY A 29 1.88 -3.53 13.22
C GLY A 29 3.31 -2.98 13.32
N GLY A 30 4.30 -3.71 12.81
CA GLY A 30 5.69 -3.25 12.71
C GLY A 30 6.06 -2.71 11.33
N ASP A 31 5.20 -2.91 10.32
CA ASP A 31 5.50 -2.64 8.92
C ASP A 31 4.51 -1.66 8.29
N ILE A 32 5.04 -0.80 7.43
CA ILE A 32 4.28 0.03 6.52
C ILE A 32 4.60 -0.41 5.10
N VAL A 33 3.60 -0.86 4.35
CA VAL A 33 3.79 -1.35 2.98
C VAL A 33 3.21 -0.34 1.99
N LEU A 34 4.02 0.09 1.03
CA LEU A 34 3.60 0.97 -0.06
C LEU A 34 3.44 0.18 -1.36
N PHE A 35 2.25 0.26 -1.95
CA PHE A 35 1.92 -0.25 -3.26
C PHE A 35 1.84 0.89 -4.26
N ILE A 36 2.73 0.89 -5.24
CA ILE A 36 2.78 1.91 -6.29
C ILE A 36 2.25 1.29 -7.60
N SER A 37 1.36 2.00 -8.29
CA SER A 37 0.89 1.58 -9.61
C SER A 37 2.04 1.51 -10.60
N LYS A 38 1.94 0.63 -11.61
CA LYS A 38 2.95 0.56 -12.68
C LYS A 38 3.14 1.91 -13.39
N SER A 39 2.06 2.68 -13.53
CA SER A 39 2.09 4.04 -14.11
C SER A 39 2.66 5.10 -13.16
N SER A 40 2.96 4.73 -11.91
CA SER A 40 3.31 5.65 -10.82
C SER A 40 2.31 6.80 -10.65
N ALA A 41 1.05 6.58 -11.00
CA ALA A 41 -0.01 7.59 -10.86
C ALA A 41 -0.67 7.53 -9.48
N ILE A 42 -0.68 6.34 -8.84
CA ILE A 42 -1.33 6.11 -7.55
C ILE A 42 -0.38 5.34 -6.64
N CYS A 43 -0.33 5.76 -5.38
CA CYS A 43 0.28 5.03 -4.30
C CYS A 43 -0.76 4.71 -3.23
N LYS A 44 -0.70 3.49 -2.69
CA LYS A 44 -1.48 3.04 -1.54
C LYS A 44 -0.55 2.59 -0.44
N LEU A 45 -0.66 3.22 0.72
CA LEU A 45 0.03 2.85 1.93
C LEU A 45 -0.92 2.01 2.79
N VAL A 46 -0.43 0.90 3.33
CA VAL A 46 -1.18 0.02 4.22
C VAL A 46 -0.33 -0.27 5.45
N CYS A 47 -0.92 -0.10 6.63
CA CYS A 47 -0.32 -0.42 7.91
C CYS A 47 -1.39 -0.86 8.90
N ALA A 48 -0.97 -1.54 9.96
CA ALA A 48 -1.83 -1.78 11.11
C ALA A 48 -1.11 -1.32 12.38
N ASP A 49 -1.88 -1.04 13.42
CA ASP A 49 -1.41 -0.79 14.78
C ASP A 49 -2.40 -1.37 15.79
N ALA A 50 -2.22 -1.07 17.07
CA ALA A 50 -3.11 -1.52 18.14
C ALA A 50 -4.56 -0.99 18.01
N LYS A 51 -4.80 0.03 17.19
CA LYS A 51 -6.12 0.64 16.96
C LYS A 51 -6.82 0.08 15.72
N GLY A 52 -6.09 -0.62 14.85
CA GLY A 52 -6.66 -1.31 13.71
C GLY A 52 -5.80 -1.17 12.46
N THR A 53 -6.43 -1.32 11.29
CA THR A 53 -5.74 -1.25 10.00
C THR A 53 -6.09 0.03 9.28
N SER A 54 -5.08 0.74 8.79
CA SER A 54 -5.22 1.99 8.04
C SER A 54 -4.74 1.81 6.61
N MET A 55 -5.44 2.46 5.67
CA MET A 55 -5.02 2.56 4.28
C MET A 55 -5.13 4.01 3.80
N LEU A 56 -4.01 4.56 3.33
CA LEU A 56 -3.96 5.88 2.72
C LEU A 56 -3.74 5.73 1.21
N THR A 57 -4.59 6.38 0.41
CA THR A 57 -4.43 6.44 -1.05
C THR A 57 -4.03 7.85 -1.47
N ARG A 58 -3.00 7.95 -2.32
CA ARG A 58 -2.52 9.22 -2.88
C ARG A 58 -2.35 9.10 -4.40
N THR A 59 -2.78 10.12 -5.12
CA THR A 59 -2.35 10.34 -6.50
C THR A 59 -0.97 10.98 -6.46
N LEU A 60 -0.03 10.45 -7.25
CA LEU A 60 1.33 10.97 -7.35
C LEU A 60 1.41 11.97 -8.51
N LEU A 61 2.10 13.09 -8.31
CA LEU A 61 2.30 14.09 -9.35
C LEU A 61 3.50 13.66 -10.21
N ALA A 62 3.25 13.24 -11.45
CA ALA A 62 4.27 12.77 -12.40
C ALA A 62 5.21 11.67 -11.81
N GLY A 63 4.64 10.73 -11.05
CA GLY A 63 5.40 9.63 -10.44
C GLY A 63 6.24 10.04 -9.23
N ARG A 64 6.08 11.25 -8.72
CA ARG A 64 6.85 11.74 -7.57
C ARG A 64 5.96 11.85 -6.34
N PHE A 65 6.51 11.40 -5.22
CA PHE A 65 6.01 11.79 -3.91
C PHE A 65 6.33 13.27 -3.69
N GLU A 66 5.42 13.97 -3.02
CA GLU A 66 5.72 15.31 -2.52
C GLU A 66 6.94 15.22 -1.57
N LYS A 67 7.95 16.06 -1.81
CA LYS A 67 9.10 16.12 -0.91
C LYS A 67 8.62 16.66 0.42
N MET A 68 8.72 15.87 1.47
CA MET A 68 8.62 16.40 2.83
C MET A 68 9.84 17.30 3.04
N LEU A 69 9.60 18.60 3.19
CA LEU A 69 10.58 19.60 3.59
C LEU A 69 10.89 19.46 5.08
#